data_AF-A0A2A4TY51-F1
#
_entry.id   AF-A0A2A4TY51-F1
#
_cell.length_a   1.000
_cell.length_b   1.000
_cell.length_c   1.000
_cell.angle_alpha   90.00
_cell.angle_beta   90.00
_cell.angle_gamma   90.00
#
_symmetry.space_group_name_H-M   'P 1'
#
loop_
_entity.id
_entity.type
_entity.pdbx_description
1 polymer ?
#
loop_
_entity_poly.entity_id
_entity_poly.type
_entity_poly.pdbx_seq_one_letter_code
_entity_poly.pdbx_strand_id
1 'polypeptide(L)'
;MLDRRQFLQVAAATAVLTGASGAFSTVAAKQTLTQDDLLDFNSTGQVTLLNFTDCHAQLKPIYFREPSVNLGVGDAYGLPPHVTGKDMLAMFDLPISSPEAYALSSEDFTALAKTYGRIGGLDRMTTLIKAIRA
;
A
#
# COMPACT_ATOMS: atom_id res chain seq x y z
N MET A 1 -8.50 -39.04 -9.23
CA MET A 1 -8.99 -37.64 -9.22
C MET A 1 -8.30 -36.95 -8.07
N LEU A 2 -7.72 -35.76 -8.28
CA LEU A 2 -7.17 -34.97 -7.17
C LEU A 2 -8.31 -34.56 -6.25
N ASP A 3 -8.14 -34.71 -4.94
CA ASP A 3 -9.06 -34.09 -4.00
C ASP A 3 -8.85 -32.56 -3.98
N ARG A 4 -9.79 -31.81 -3.39
CA ARG A 4 -9.71 -30.34 -3.33
C ARG A 4 -8.44 -29.83 -2.65
N ARG A 5 -7.96 -30.51 -1.61
CA ARG A 5 -6.75 -30.14 -0.86
C ARG A 5 -5.50 -30.38 -1.71
N GLN A 6 -5.41 -31.53 -2.37
CA GLN A 6 -4.30 -31.88 -3.25
C GLN A 6 -4.24 -30.94 -4.46
N PHE A 7 -5.39 -30.59 -5.02
CA PHE A 7 -5.47 -29.59 -6.09
C PHE A 7 -4.93 -28.23 -5.63
N LEU A 8 -5.35 -27.74 -4.45
CA LEU A 8 -4.85 -26.48 -3.89
C LEU A 8 -3.35 -26.51 -3.59
N GLN A 9 -2.82 -27.63 -3.09
CA GLN A 9 -1.39 -27.78 -2.81
C GLN A 9 -0.55 -27.76 -4.08
N VAL A 10 -0.98 -28.49 -5.13
CA VAL A 10 -0.28 -28.50 -6.43
C VAL A 10 -0.36 -27.14 -7.12
N ALA A 11 -1.53 -26.50 -7.10
CA ALA A 11 -1.69 -25.15 -7.61
C ALA A 11 -0.77 -24.15 -6.88
N ALA A 12 -0.67 -24.27 -5.55
CA ALA A 12 0.18 -23.38 -4.77
C ALA A 12 1.67 -23.58 -5.03
N ALA A 13 2.13 -24.84 -5.08
CA ALA A 13 3.51 -25.16 -5.42
C ALA A 13 3.87 -24.69 -6.84
N THR A 14 2.95 -24.84 -7.80
CA THR A 14 3.15 -24.39 -9.18
C THR A 14 3.26 -22.87 -9.27
N ALA A 15 2.42 -22.14 -8.55
CA ALA A 15 2.47 -20.67 -8.52
C ALA A 15 3.76 -20.13 -7.89
N VAL A 16 4.31 -20.80 -6.87
CA VAL A 16 5.64 -20.47 -6.30
C VAL A 16 6.75 -20.75 -7.32
N LEU A 17 6.73 -21.92 -7.98
CA LEU A 17 7.79 -22.36 -8.90
C LEU A 17 7.82 -21.55 -10.22
N THR A 18 6.68 -21.04 -10.67
CA THR A 18 6.56 -20.30 -11.93
C THR A 18 6.79 -18.80 -11.79
N GLY A 19 7.13 -18.31 -10.60
CA GLY A 19 7.27 -16.87 -10.34
C GLY A 19 5.93 -16.13 -10.38
N ALA A 20 4.81 -16.85 -10.39
CA ALA A 20 3.47 -16.28 -10.19
C ALA A 20 3.21 -15.93 -8.71
N SER A 21 4.26 -15.61 -7.95
CA SER A 21 4.13 -15.08 -6.58
C SER A 21 3.25 -13.83 -6.52
N GLY A 22 3.23 -13.02 -7.60
CA GLY A 22 2.30 -11.91 -7.78
C GLY A 22 0.83 -12.31 -7.97
N ALA A 23 0.52 -13.58 -8.25
CA ALA A 23 -0.87 -14.06 -8.24
C ALA A 23 -1.38 -14.22 -6.80
N PHE A 24 -0.50 -14.52 -5.83
CA PHE A 24 -0.88 -14.55 -4.42
C PHE A 24 -1.06 -13.16 -3.83
N SER A 25 -0.32 -12.14 -4.30
CA SER A 25 -0.60 -10.76 -3.91
C SER A 25 -2.00 -10.33 -4.34
N THR A 26 -2.51 -10.81 -5.48
CA THR A 26 -3.91 -10.57 -5.88
C THR A 26 -4.96 -11.35 -5.07
N VAL A 27 -4.60 -12.45 -4.41
CA VAL A 27 -5.53 -13.22 -3.56
C VAL A 27 -5.54 -12.67 -2.13
N ALA A 28 -4.39 -12.25 -1.61
CA ALA A 28 -4.28 -11.60 -0.29
C ALA A 28 -4.86 -10.18 -0.30
N ALA A 29 -4.65 -9.40 -1.38
CA ALA A 29 -5.14 -8.03 -1.48
C ALA A 29 -6.66 -7.90 -1.75
N LYS A 30 -7.42 -9.01 -1.82
CA LYS A 30 -8.88 -8.99 -1.99
C LYS A 30 -9.68 -8.48 -0.79
N GLN A 31 -9.02 -8.01 0.27
CA GLN A 31 -9.72 -7.25 1.30
C GLN A 31 -10.03 -5.86 0.75
N THR A 32 -11.30 -5.64 0.41
CA THR A 32 -11.82 -4.33 0.06
C THR A 32 -11.59 -3.39 1.24
N LEU A 33 -10.66 -2.45 1.09
CA LEU A 33 -10.43 -1.39 2.07
C LEU A 33 -11.65 -0.47 2.08
N THR A 34 -12.31 -0.37 3.23
CA THR A 34 -13.44 0.53 3.45
C THR A 34 -12.99 1.82 4.12
N GLN A 35 -13.86 2.83 4.14
CA GLN A 35 -13.58 4.05 4.89
C GLN A 35 -13.51 3.78 6.40
N ASP A 36 -14.32 2.85 6.90
CA ASP A 36 -14.33 2.51 8.33
C ASP A 36 -13.00 1.87 8.74
N ASP A 37 -12.40 1.05 7.88
CA ASP A 37 -11.06 0.49 8.11
C ASP A 37 -9.98 1.60 8.22
N LEU A 38 -10.12 2.69 7.45
CA LEU A 38 -9.22 3.85 7.51
C LEU A 38 -9.41 4.71 8.77
N LEU A 39 -10.58 4.60 9.40
CA LEU A 39 -10.98 5.37 10.58
C LEU A 39 -10.95 4.53 11.86
N ASP A 40 -10.49 3.28 11.79
CA ASP A 40 -10.36 2.37 12.93
C ASP A 40 -9.14 2.73 13.79
N PHE A 41 -9.19 3.91 14.40
CA PHE A 41 -8.19 4.38 15.36
C PHE A 41 -8.85 5.02 16.57
N ASN A 42 -8.22 4.85 17.72
CA ASN A 42 -8.65 5.51 18.94
C ASN A 42 -8.24 6.99 18.90
N SER A 43 -9.13 7.86 19.34
CA SER A 43 -8.76 9.25 19.60
C SER A 43 -7.71 9.31 20.71
N THR A 44 -6.68 10.12 20.50
CA THR A 44 -5.62 10.33 21.48
C THR A 44 -5.41 11.83 21.70
N GLY A 45 -5.25 12.22 22.97
CA GLY A 45 -5.00 13.62 23.32
C GLY A 45 -6.19 14.57 23.06
N GLN A 46 -5.88 15.85 22.87
CA GLN A 46 -6.87 16.93 22.75
C GLN A 46 -6.85 17.65 21.39
N VAL A 47 -5.86 17.35 20.55
CA VAL A 47 -5.63 18.03 19.27
C VAL A 47 -5.35 16.99 18.20
N THR A 48 -6.09 17.06 17.09
CA THR A 48 -5.86 16.27 15.88
C THR A 48 -5.25 17.16 14.82
N LEU A 49 -4.02 16.83 14.39
CA LEU A 49 -3.36 17.51 13.27
C LEU A 49 -3.52 16.68 11.99
N LEU A 50 -4.24 17.22 11.00
CA LEU A 50 -4.36 16.62 9.67
C LEU A 50 -3.33 17.28 8.74
N ASN A 51 -2.25 16.55 8.45
CA ASN A 51 -1.18 17.03 7.58
C ASN A 51 -1.31 16.44 6.16
N PHE A 52 -1.27 17.30 5.15
CA PHE A 52 -1.27 16.93 3.75
C PHE A 52 -0.42 17.95 2.98
N THR A 53 0.56 17.47 2.22
CA THR A 53 1.53 18.32 1.52
C THR A 53 1.62 17.94 0.04
N ASP A 54 2.32 18.76 -0.74
CA ASP A 54 2.73 18.45 -2.11
C ASP A 54 1.60 17.96 -3.03
N CYS A 55 0.42 18.58 -2.90
CA CYS A 55 -0.75 18.22 -3.72
C CYS A 55 -0.50 18.36 -5.23
N HIS A 56 0.41 19.26 -5.65
CA HIS A 56 0.71 19.54 -7.05
C HIS A 56 -0.56 19.76 -7.92
N ALA A 57 -1.62 20.33 -7.33
CA ALA A 57 -2.93 20.51 -7.96
C ALA A 57 -3.56 19.22 -8.53
N GLN A 58 -3.28 18.05 -7.94
CA GLN A 58 -3.88 16.77 -8.30
C GLN A 58 -5.32 16.69 -7.77
N LEU A 59 -6.23 17.40 -8.43
CA LEU A 59 -7.63 17.53 -8.01
C LEU A 59 -8.44 16.23 -8.14
N LYS A 60 -8.07 15.39 -9.12
CA LYS A 60 -8.72 14.11 -9.41
C LYS A 60 -7.83 12.95 -8.98
N PRO A 61 -8.40 11.77 -8.66
CA PRO A 61 -7.59 10.60 -8.32
C PRO A 61 -6.64 10.19 -9.44
N ILE A 62 -5.41 9.80 -9.08
CA ILE A 62 -4.36 9.34 -10.00
C ILE A 62 -3.71 8.03 -9.52
N TYR A 63 -2.93 7.40 -10.39
CA TYR A 63 -1.96 6.39 -9.98
C TYR A 63 -0.63 7.10 -9.69
N PHE A 64 -0.14 6.98 -8.47
CA PHE A 64 1.12 7.60 -8.04
C PHE A 64 1.99 6.53 -7.42
N ARG A 65 3.20 6.34 -7.95
CA ARG A 65 4.13 5.29 -7.54
C ARG A 65 5.37 5.91 -6.93
N GLU A 66 5.79 5.39 -5.79
CA GLU A 66 7.04 5.77 -5.15
C GLU A 66 8.27 5.36 -5.99
N PRO A 67 9.41 6.07 -5.84
CA PRO A 67 10.61 5.76 -6.58
C PRO A 67 11.15 4.37 -6.20
N SER A 68 11.63 3.61 -7.19
CA SER A 68 12.35 2.35 -6.94
C SER A 68 13.79 2.56 -6.48
N VAL A 69 14.32 3.77 -6.66
CA VAL A 69 15.66 4.16 -6.25
C VAL A 69 15.62 5.60 -5.77
N ASN A 70 16.10 5.83 -4.55
CA ASN A 70 16.37 7.16 -4.01
C ASN A 70 17.69 7.11 -3.24
N LEU A 71 18.72 7.79 -3.74
CA LEU A 71 20.09 7.65 -3.22
C LEU A 71 20.39 8.74 -2.18
N GLY A 72 20.70 8.31 -0.96
CA GLY A 72 21.23 9.15 0.10
C GLY A 72 22.75 9.19 0.04
N VAL A 73 23.33 10.35 0.32
CA VAL A 73 24.79 10.56 0.32
C VAL A 73 25.25 11.13 1.66
N GLY A 74 26.47 10.79 2.07
CA GLY A 74 27.02 11.23 3.35
C GLY A 74 26.14 10.77 4.52
N ASP A 75 25.80 11.70 5.40
CA ASP A 75 25.01 11.44 6.61
C ASP A 75 23.59 10.95 6.32
N ALA A 76 23.09 11.11 5.09
CA ALA A 76 21.76 10.66 4.68
C ALA A 76 21.74 9.20 4.18
N TYR A 77 22.89 8.52 4.09
CA TYR A 77 22.98 7.14 3.61
C TYR A 77 22.21 6.18 4.54
N GLY A 78 21.29 5.40 3.98
CA GLY A 78 20.49 4.42 4.73
C GLY A 78 19.42 5.03 5.63
N LEU A 79 19.12 6.33 5.49
CA LEU A 79 18.06 7.01 6.23
C LEU A 79 16.87 7.31 5.31
N PRO A 80 15.62 7.27 5.82
CA PRO A 80 14.48 7.81 5.09
C PRO A 80 14.71 9.27 4.65
N PRO A 81 14.29 9.66 3.43
CA PRO A 81 13.52 8.89 2.44
C PRO A 81 14.39 8.09 1.45
N HIS A 82 15.69 7.92 1.71
CA HIS A 82 16.64 7.22 0.83
C HIS A 82 16.69 5.70 1.03
N VAL A 83 15.69 5.16 1.72
CA VAL A 83 15.42 3.73 1.80
C VAL A 83 14.14 3.50 1.03
N THR A 84 14.17 2.63 0.02
CA THR A 84 13.07 2.41 -0.93
C THR A 84 12.72 0.94 -1.05
N GLY A 85 11.58 0.63 -1.68
CA GLY A 85 11.22 -0.74 -2.03
C GLY A 85 10.95 -1.61 -0.80
N LYS A 86 11.44 -2.85 -0.82
CA LYS A 86 11.27 -3.83 0.27
C LYS A 86 11.98 -3.41 1.56
N ASP A 87 13.13 -2.76 1.44
CA ASP A 87 13.93 -2.36 2.60
C ASP A 87 13.20 -1.29 3.43
N MET A 88 12.47 -0.39 2.76
CA MET A 88 11.64 0.60 3.45
C MET A 88 10.47 -0.08 4.17
N LEU A 89 9.80 -1.03 3.50
CA LEU A 89 8.71 -1.78 4.14
C LEU A 89 9.20 -2.54 5.37
N ALA A 90 10.37 -3.18 5.28
CA ALA A 90 10.99 -3.87 6.41
C ALA A 90 11.38 -2.91 7.54
N MET A 91 11.91 -1.73 7.22
CA MET A 91 12.31 -0.72 8.22
C MET A 91 11.14 -0.23 9.09
N PHE A 92 9.91 -0.22 8.56
CA PHE A 92 8.71 0.24 9.26
C PHE A 92 7.73 -0.89 9.62
N ASP A 93 8.18 -2.15 9.55
CA ASP A 93 7.35 -3.33 9.82
C ASP A 93 6.03 -3.38 9.02
N LEU A 94 6.07 -2.89 7.77
CA LEU A 94 4.91 -2.83 6.90
C LEU A 94 4.73 -4.15 6.11
N PRO A 95 3.54 -4.76 6.13
CA PRO A 95 3.29 -5.99 5.39
C PRO A 95 3.46 -5.79 3.89
N ILE A 96 4.07 -6.76 3.21
CA ILE A 96 4.12 -6.80 1.75
C ILE A 96 2.70 -7.02 1.21
N SER A 97 2.38 -6.42 0.06
CA SER A 97 1.08 -6.54 -0.60
C SER A 97 -0.11 -6.00 0.23
N SER A 98 0.12 -4.95 1.01
CA SER A 98 -0.87 -4.21 1.82
C SER A 98 -1.24 -2.85 1.18
N PRO A 99 -2.27 -2.15 1.69
CA PRO A 99 -2.53 -0.76 1.32
C PRO A 99 -1.32 0.17 1.56
N GLU A 100 -0.58 -0.05 2.65
CA GLU A 100 0.62 0.70 2.99
C GLU A 100 1.74 0.43 1.99
N ALA A 101 1.92 -0.84 1.59
CA ALA A 101 2.89 -1.18 0.55
C ALA A 101 2.54 -0.52 -0.80
N TYR A 102 1.25 -0.42 -1.13
CA TYR A 102 0.80 0.28 -2.33
C TYR A 102 1.03 1.79 -2.27
N ALA A 103 0.81 2.40 -1.11
CA ALA A 103 0.93 3.84 -0.91
C ALA A 103 2.37 4.33 -0.71
N LEU A 104 3.23 3.52 -0.09
CA LEU A 104 4.55 3.94 0.40
C LEU A 104 5.70 3.28 -0.36
N SER A 105 5.46 2.27 -1.20
CA SER A 105 6.54 1.55 -1.87
C SER A 105 6.31 1.37 -3.36
N SER A 106 7.42 1.10 -4.02
CA SER A 106 7.50 0.80 -5.44
C SER A 106 7.15 -0.66 -5.74
N GLU A 107 7.19 -1.53 -4.73
CA GLU A 107 7.00 -2.98 -4.80
C GLU A 107 5.58 -3.37 -5.21
N ASP A 108 5.46 -4.29 -6.17
CA ASP A 108 4.19 -4.82 -6.69
C ASP A 108 3.15 -3.78 -7.14
N PHE A 109 3.56 -2.53 -7.37
CA PHE A 109 2.65 -1.41 -7.64
C PHE A 109 1.63 -1.71 -8.74
N THR A 110 2.04 -2.30 -9.86
CA THR A 110 1.13 -2.61 -10.97
C THR A 110 0.04 -3.62 -10.57
N ALA A 111 0.36 -4.58 -9.71
CA ALA A 111 -0.61 -5.55 -9.21
C ALA A 111 -1.56 -4.88 -8.20
N LEU A 112 -0.99 -4.14 -7.24
CA LEU A 112 -1.77 -3.47 -6.19
C LEU A 112 -2.64 -2.33 -6.74
N ALA A 113 -2.19 -1.61 -7.76
CA ALA A 113 -2.95 -0.58 -8.47
C ALA A 113 -4.23 -1.15 -9.12
N LYS A 114 -4.19 -2.40 -9.60
CA LYS A 114 -5.40 -3.07 -10.14
C LYS A 114 -6.40 -3.42 -9.04
N THR A 115 -5.92 -3.59 -7.81
CA THR A 115 -6.75 -3.94 -6.66
C THR A 115 -7.32 -2.71 -5.98
N TYR A 116 -6.49 -1.73 -5.63
CA TYR A 116 -6.88 -0.54 -4.86
C TYR A 116 -7.28 0.66 -5.74
N GLY A 117 -6.89 0.65 -7.02
CA GLY A 117 -7.23 1.73 -7.93
C GLY A 117 -6.47 3.03 -7.65
N ARG A 118 -7.01 4.15 -8.15
CA ARG A 118 -6.38 5.47 -8.05
C ARG A 118 -6.49 6.05 -6.64
N ILE A 119 -5.43 6.72 -6.20
CA ILE A 119 -5.33 7.41 -4.91
C ILE A 119 -5.55 8.93 -5.06
N GLY A 120 -5.75 9.61 -3.92
CA GLY A 120 -5.95 11.05 -3.88
C GLY A 120 -7.33 11.50 -4.40
N GLY A 121 -7.39 12.71 -4.94
CA GLY A 121 -8.64 13.40 -5.31
C GLY A 121 -9.20 14.22 -4.16
N LEU A 122 -9.44 15.51 -4.39
CA LEU A 122 -9.87 16.42 -3.32
C LEU A 122 -11.30 16.16 -2.84
N ASP A 123 -12.15 15.60 -3.69
CA ASP A 123 -13.49 15.15 -3.33
C ASP A 123 -13.42 14.03 -2.27
N ARG A 124 -12.58 13.03 -2.51
CA ARG A 124 -12.35 11.91 -1.57
C ARG A 124 -11.68 12.37 -0.28
N MET A 125 -10.67 13.25 -0.38
CA MET A 125 -10.03 13.85 0.79
C MET A 125 -11.05 14.65 1.62
N THR A 126 -11.95 15.40 0.99
CA THR A 126 -13.01 16.13 1.70
C THR A 126 -13.95 15.19 2.45
N THR A 127 -14.33 14.06 1.86
CA THR A 127 -15.12 13.03 2.53
C THR A 127 -14.40 12.49 3.76
N LEU A 128 -13.13 12.12 3.63
CA LEU A 128 -12.31 11.62 4.74
C LEU A 128 -12.16 12.66 5.86
N ILE A 129 -11.83 13.91 5.53
CA ILE A 129 -11.68 15.00 6.52
C ILE A 129 -13.00 15.24 7.27
N LYS A 130 -14.14 15.20 6.59
CA LYS A 130 -15.45 15.34 7.24
C LYS A 130 -15.73 14.18 8.19
N ALA A 131 -15.34 12.96 7.81
CA ALA A 131 -15.52 11.79 8.66
C ALA A 131 -14.63 11.82 9.90
N ILE A 132 -13.37 12.27 9.78
CA ILE A 132 -12.45 12.43 10.93
C ILE A 132 -12.95 13.50 11.91
N ARG A 133 -13.65 14.52 11.41
CA ARG A 133 -14.16 15.64 12.22
C ARG A 133 -15.51 15.36 12.90
N ALA A 134 -16.24 14.34 12.46
CA ALA A 134 -17.58 14.00 12.96
C ALA A 134 -17.48 13.32 14.33
#